data_AF-X1D659-F1
#
_entry.id   AF-X1D659-F1
#
_cell.length_a   1.000
_cell.length_b   1.000
_cell.length_c   1.000
_cell.angle_alpha   90.00
_cell.angle_beta   90.00
_cell.angle_gamma   90.00
#
_symmetry.space_group_name_H-M   'P 1'
#
loop_
_entity.id
_entity.type
_entity.pdbx_description
1 polymer ?
#
loop_
_entity_poly.entity_id
_entity_poly.type
_entity_poly.pdbx_seq_one_letter_code
_entity_poly.pdbx_strand_id
1 'polypeptide(L)'
;MKISRLEIRNALGIKEFEISPEKITLIQGKNESGKTSILEGIERALYNRNRRVDFVRKGEKEAALYVELDDGTKIDKKVKPDGDTRSKVIKEGVILPKPESMLKSLVGEYAFNPIDFIGKTDKEQAEILLSLIPMRITEDQLREWTGEVPLVNLDNHAIKVLEYLAEKYFYDKRTIANTELKDTTNQIDSLRTQLPD
;
A
#
# COMPACT_ATOMS: atom_id res chain seq x y z
N MET A 1 -0.11 -6.78 17.95
CA MET A 1 -1.31 -5.96 18.16
C MET A 1 -2.52 -6.86 18.10
N LYS A 2 -3.31 -6.92 19.18
CA LYS A 2 -4.54 -7.70 19.28
C LYS A 2 -5.64 -6.81 19.83
N ILE A 3 -6.88 -7.06 19.42
CA ILE A 3 -8.05 -6.42 20.01
C ILE A 3 -8.40 -7.19 21.28
N SER A 4 -8.34 -6.51 22.44
CA SER A 4 -8.72 -7.07 23.74
C SER A 4 -10.21 -6.87 24.04
N ARG A 5 -10.82 -5.81 23.52
CA ARG A 5 -12.26 -5.54 23.63
C ARG A 5 -12.79 -4.80 22.40
N LEU A 6 -13.97 -5.19 21.94
CA LEU A 6 -14.69 -4.55 20.84
C LEU A 6 -16.14 -4.31 21.25
N GLU A 7 -16.60 -3.07 21.13
CA GLU A 7 -18.01 -2.71 21.26
C GLU A 7 -18.49 -1.97 20.00
N ILE A 8 -19.68 -2.33 19.53
CA ILE A 8 -20.34 -1.70 18.39
C ILE A 8 -21.77 -1.39 18.81
N ARG A 9 -22.18 -0.12 18.70
CA ARG A 9 -23.53 0.34 18.97
C ARG A 9 -24.10 1.12 17.80
N ASN A 10 -25.37 0.85 17.49
CA ASN A 10 -26.15 1.58 16.49
C ASN A 10 -25.49 1.68 15.10
N ALA A 11 -24.77 0.65 14.67
CA ALA A 11 -24.11 0.57 13.37
C ALA A 11 -24.76 -0.50 12.50
N LEU A 12 -25.17 -0.17 11.28
CA LEU A 12 -25.77 -1.10 10.33
C LEU A 12 -26.93 -1.91 10.96
N GLY A 13 -26.90 -3.24 10.83
CA GLY A 13 -27.85 -4.16 11.46
C GLY A 13 -27.63 -4.39 12.97
N ILE A 14 -26.58 -3.80 13.57
CA ILE A 14 -26.20 -3.99 14.97
C ILE A 14 -26.80 -2.87 15.83
N LYS A 15 -27.60 -3.24 16.83
CA LYS A 15 -28.05 -2.31 17.88
C LYS A 15 -26.99 -2.20 18.96
N GLU A 16 -26.54 -3.34 19.46
CA GLU A 16 -25.47 -3.46 20.45
C GLU A 16 -24.76 -4.79 20.22
N PHE A 17 -23.44 -4.77 20.28
CA PHE A 17 -22.58 -5.93 20.16
C PHE A 17 -21.32 -5.67 20.98
N GLU A 18 -20.94 -6.64 21.80
CA GLU A 18 -19.71 -6.59 22.60
C GLU A 18 -19.03 -7.96 22.54
N ILE A 19 -17.71 -7.95 22.36
CA ILE A 19 -16.88 -9.16 22.42
C ILE A 19 -15.49 -8.82 22.96
N SER A 20 -14.89 -9.77 23.66
CA SER A 20 -13.47 -9.78 23.99
C SER A 20 -12.80 -10.86 23.15
N PRO A 21 -12.20 -10.51 21.99
CA PRO A 21 -11.66 -11.51 21.07
C PRO A 21 -10.50 -12.30 21.68
N GLU A 22 -10.48 -13.60 21.41
CA GLU A 22 -9.31 -14.45 21.66
C GLU A 22 -8.34 -14.44 20.47
N LYS A 23 -7.24 -15.19 20.57
CA LYS A 23 -6.23 -15.33 19.50
C LYS A 23 -6.87 -15.74 18.16
N ILE A 24 -7.86 -16.64 18.20
CA ILE A 24 -8.69 -17.00 17.05
C ILE A 24 -10.14 -16.86 17.52
N THR A 25 -10.87 -15.92 16.93
CA THR A 25 -12.28 -15.66 17.29
C THR A 25 -13.17 -16.04 16.12
N LEU A 26 -14.07 -17.00 16.35
CA LEU A 26 -14.96 -17.52 15.33
C LEU A 26 -16.33 -16.86 15.41
N ILE A 27 -16.65 -16.02 14.42
CA ILE A 27 -17.97 -15.37 14.31
C ILE A 27 -18.85 -16.18 13.34
N GLN A 28 -19.81 -16.93 13.89
CA GLN A 28 -20.73 -17.80 13.14
C GLN A 28 -22.21 -17.41 13.34
N GLY A 29 -23.10 -17.92 12.49
CA GLY A 29 -24.51 -17.50 12.44
C GLY A 29 -25.15 -17.67 11.06
N LYS A 30 -26.43 -17.33 10.92
CA LYS A 30 -27.12 -17.34 9.63
C LYS A 30 -26.65 -16.18 8.73
N ASN A 31 -27.00 -16.20 7.45
CA ASN A 31 -26.85 -15.00 6.61
C ASN A 31 -27.61 -13.83 7.23
N GLU A 32 -27.12 -12.61 6.99
CA GLU A 32 -27.70 -11.36 7.51
C GLU A 32 -27.72 -11.20 9.04
N SER A 33 -27.04 -12.08 9.78
CA SER A 33 -26.91 -11.99 11.25
C SER A 33 -25.93 -10.90 11.74
N GLY A 34 -25.39 -10.07 10.85
CA GLY A 34 -24.49 -8.97 11.20
C GLY A 34 -23.00 -9.32 11.24
N LYS A 35 -22.57 -10.52 10.83
CA LYS A 35 -21.14 -10.90 10.82
C LYS A 35 -20.27 -9.94 10.01
N THR A 36 -20.70 -9.63 8.79
CA THR A 36 -20.01 -8.65 7.93
C THR A 36 -20.06 -7.26 8.54
N SER A 37 -21.14 -6.92 9.25
CA SER A 37 -21.25 -5.65 9.98
C SER A 37 -20.27 -5.55 11.15
N ILE A 38 -19.93 -6.66 11.82
CA ILE A 38 -18.89 -6.68 12.85
C ILE A 38 -17.52 -6.39 12.22
N LEU A 39 -17.18 -7.05 11.11
CA LEU A 39 -15.94 -6.78 10.38
C LEU A 39 -15.87 -5.33 9.88
N GLU A 40 -16.98 -4.81 9.33
CA GLU A 40 -17.07 -3.42 8.89
C GLU A 40 -16.96 -2.44 10.07
N GLY A 41 -17.47 -2.79 11.26
CA GLY A 41 -17.29 -2.00 12.47
C GLY A 41 -15.83 -1.93 12.93
N ILE A 42 -15.11 -3.06 12.89
CA ILE A 42 -13.66 -3.10 13.17
C ILE A 42 -12.91 -2.25 12.15
N GLU A 43 -13.22 -2.42 10.87
CA GLU A 43 -12.61 -1.62 9.80
C GLU A 43 -12.88 -0.15 10.00
N ARG A 44 -14.12 0.26 10.29
CA ARG A 44 -14.48 1.67 10.48
C ARG A 44 -13.80 2.27 11.71
N ALA A 45 -13.63 1.49 12.78
CA ALA A 45 -12.94 1.93 13.98
C ALA A 45 -11.45 2.20 13.72
N LEU A 46 -10.77 1.29 13.00
CA LEU A 46 -9.32 1.31 12.80
C LEU A 46 -8.89 2.07 11.52
N TYR A 47 -9.60 1.86 10.43
CA TYR A 47 -9.37 2.44 9.12
C TYR A 47 -10.43 3.52 8.88
N ASN A 48 -10.04 4.74 8.52
CA ASN A 48 -11.00 5.78 8.11
C ASN A 48 -11.63 5.50 6.72
N ARG A 49 -11.83 4.22 6.37
CA ARG A 49 -12.43 3.79 5.12
C ARG A 49 -13.96 3.82 5.24
N ASN A 50 -14.61 4.26 4.17
CA ASN A 50 -16.05 4.21 4.00
C ASN A 50 -16.37 3.15 2.96
N ARG A 51 -16.94 2.02 3.38
CA ARG A 51 -17.48 1.03 2.45
C ARG A 51 -18.86 1.43 1.92
N ARG A 52 -19.65 2.10 2.75
CA ARG A 52 -21.05 2.45 2.49
C ARG A 52 -21.33 3.86 3.00
N VAL A 53 -22.32 4.52 2.40
CA VAL A 53 -22.79 5.85 2.83
C VAL A 53 -23.58 5.72 4.14
N ASP A 54 -24.52 4.77 4.23
CA ASP A 54 -25.34 4.54 5.42
C ASP A 54 -24.66 3.55 6.39
N PHE A 55 -23.81 4.07 7.27
CA PHE A 55 -23.20 3.27 8.34
C PHE A 55 -24.03 3.28 9.64
N VAL A 56 -24.66 4.41 9.96
CA VAL A 56 -25.49 4.54 11.16
C VAL A 56 -26.79 3.77 10.99
N ARG A 57 -27.19 3.01 12.02
CA ARG A 57 -28.45 2.27 12.02
C ARG A 57 -29.63 3.23 11.78
N LYS A 58 -30.56 2.85 10.91
CA LYS A 58 -31.73 3.67 10.58
C LYS A 58 -32.49 4.09 11.84
N GLY A 59 -32.75 5.39 11.97
CA GLY A 59 -33.45 5.99 13.12
C GLY A 59 -32.52 6.44 14.26
N GLU A 60 -31.24 6.09 14.23
CA GLU A 60 -30.27 6.48 15.25
C GLU A 60 -29.52 7.77 14.88
N LYS A 61 -29.09 8.53 15.90
CA LYS A 61 -28.39 9.81 15.72
C LYS A 61 -26.89 9.66 15.50
N GLU A 62 -26.30 8.59 16.01
CA GLU A 62 -24.89 8.27 15.88
C GLU A 62 -24.66 6.76 16.06
N ALA A 63 -23.61 6.24 15.42
CA ALA A 63 -23.03 4.96 15.72
C ALA A 63 -21.78 5.15 16.61
N ALA A 64 -21.59 4.28 17.60
CA ALA A 64 -20.43 4.31 18.47
C ALA A 64 -19.64 3.00 18.35
N LEU A 65 -18.33 3.14 18.19
CA LEU A 65 -17.38 2.05 18.04
C LEU A 65 -16.30 2.21 19.11
N TYR A 66 -16.10 1.18 19.92
CA TYR A 66 -15.03 1.15 20.91
C TYR A 66 -14.12 -0.04 20.63
N VAL A 67 -12.81 0.20 20.58
CA VAL A 67 -11.78 -0.83 20.43
C VAL A 67 -10.72 -0.61 21.49
N GLU A 68 -10.43 -1.63 22.27
CA GLU A 68 -9.28 -1.69 23.17
C GLU A 68 -8.25 -2.67 22.61
N LEU A 69 -6.99 -2.26 22.61
CA LEU A 69 -5.85 -3.07 22.16
C LEU A 69 -5.13 -3.70 23.36
N ASP A 70 -4.34 -4.73 23.09
CA ASP A 70 -3.54 -5.44 24.08
C ASP A 70 -2.42 -4.60 24.73
N ASP A 71 -2.04 -3.48 24.12
CA ASP A 71 -1.11 -2.49 24.68
C ASP A 71 -1.79 -1.40 25.54
N GLY A 72 -3.10 -1.55 25.82
CA GLY A 72 -3.89 -0.58 26.58
C GLY A 72 -4.34 0.64 25.79
N THR A 73 -4.07 0.70 24.48
CA THR A 73 -4.61 1.74 23.60
C THR A 73 -6.12 1.57 23.47
N LYS A 74 -6.87 2.66 23.70
CA LYS A 74 -8.33 2.72 23.59
C LYS A 74 -8.74 3.66 22.46
N ILE A 75 -9.63 3.21 21.61
CA ILE A 75 -10.13 3.93 20.44
C ILE A 75 -11.64 4.04 20.62
N ASP A 76 -12.12 5.27 20.77
CA ASP A 76 -13.54 5.61 20.79
C ASP A 76 -13.84 6.41 19.52
N LYS A 77 -14.66 5.84 18.64
CA LYS A 77 -15.06 6.47 17.38
C LYS A 77 -16.57 6.61 17.31
N LYS A 78 -17.02 7.83 17.04
CA LYS A 78 -18.41 8.15 16.74
C LYS A 78 -18.57 8.49 15.27
N VAL A 79 -19.62 7.96 14.65
CA VAL A 79 -19.98 8.20 13.25
C VAL A 79 -21.39 8.78 13.21
N LYS A 80 -21.55 9.89 12.50
CA LYS A 80 -22.86 10.52 12.28
C LYS A 80 -23.48 10.07 10.95
N PRO A 81 -24.81 10.28 10.76
CA PRO A 81 -25.51 9.92 9.53
C PRO A 81 -24.99 10.63 8.27
N ASP A 82 -24.43 11.83 8.41
CA ASP A 82 -23.79 12.58 7.32
C ASP A 82 -22.38 12.05 6.95
N GLY A 83 -21.90 11.03 7.67
CA GLY A 83 -20.58 10.44 7.50
C GLY A 83 -19.47 11.14 8.30
N ASP A 84 -19.77 12.24 9.01
CA ASP A 84 -18.82 12.92 9.90
C ASP A 84 -18.39 11.97 11.02
N THR A 85 -17.08 11.96 11.31
CA THR A 85 -16.49 11.07 12.31
C THR A 85 -15.70 11.84 13.34
N ARG A 86 -15.83 11.42 14.59
CA ARG A 86 -14.99 11.91 15.70
C ARG A 86 -14.30 10.72 16.35
N SER A 87 -12.98 10.77 16.37
CA SER A 87 -12.15 9.73 16.96
C SER A 87 -11.43 10.28 18.18
N LYS A 88 -11.40 9.51 19.26
CA LYS A 88 -10.59 9.75 20.45
C LYS A 88 -9.71 8.52 20.67
N VAL A 89 -8.40 8.73 20.66
CA VAL A 89 -7.42 7.67 20.95
C VAL A 89 -6.75 7.99 22.27
N ILE A 90 -6.77 7.04 23.19
CA ILE A 90 -6.16 7.14 24.51
C ILE A 90 -5.07 6.08 24.58
N LYS A 91 -3.85 6.47 24.95
CA LYS A 91 -2.74 5.55 25.20
C LYS A 91 -2.10 5.92 26.52
N GLU A 92 -1.90 4.93 27.38
CA GLU A 92 -1.33 5.14 28.73
C GLU A 92 -2.07 6.21 29.56
N GLY A 93 -3.40 6.32 29.37
CA GLY A 93 -4.24 7.31 30.05
C GLY A 93 -4.22 8.71 29.44
N VAL A 94 -3.37 8.97 28.43
CA VAL A 94 -3.26 10.26 27.75
C VAL A 94 -4.05 10.25 26.44
N ILE A 95 -4.83 11.31 26.21
CA ILE A 95 -5.51 11.53 24.93
C ILE A 95 -4.48 11.98 23.92
N LEU A 96 -4.31 11.22 22.84
CA LEU A 96 -3.32 11.53 21.81
C LEU A 96 -3.81 12.64 20.87
N PRO A 97 -2.94 13.62 20.52
CA PRO A 97 -3.23 14.56 19.46
C PRO A 97 -3.21 13.85 18.09
N LYS A 98 -4.04 14.32 17.15
CA LYS A 98 -4.16 13.74 15.78
C LYS A 98 -4.47 12.23 15.79
N PRO A 99 -5.61 11.81 16.36
CA PRO A 99 -5.99 10.40 16.49
C PRO A 99 -6.00 9.66 15.15
N GLU A 100 -6.41 10.31 14.06
CA GLU A 100 -6.45 9.68 12.73
C GLU A 100 -5.07 9.33 12.19
N SER A 101 -4.06 10.19 12.38
CA SER A 101 -2.68 9.91 11.97
C SER A 101 -2.12 8.70 12.73
N MET A 102 -2.44 8.59 14.02
CA MET A 102 -2.07 7.45 14.84
C MET A 102 -2.76 6.16 14.38
N LEU A 103 -4.06 6.20 14.12
CA LEU A 103 -4.80 5.06 13.59
C LEU A 103 -4.21 4.58 12.25
N LYS A 104 -3.86 5.51 11.36
CA LYS A 104 -3.18 5.19 10.10
C LYS A 104 -1.83 4.48 10.32
N SER A 105 -1.07 4.89 11.34
CA SER A 105 0.22 4.28 11.68
C SER A 105 0.10 2.87 12.28
N LEU A 106 -0.93 2.61 13.10
CA LEU A 106 -1.15 1.32 13.78
C LEU A 106 -1.45 0.19 12.81
N VAL A 107 -2.08 0.55 11.71
CA VAL A 107 -2.73 -0.38 10.81
C VAL A 107 -1.88 -0.63 9.54
N GLY A 108 -0.85 0.19 9.33
CA GLY A 108 -0.02 0.17 8.14
C GLY A 108 -0.76 0.71 6.91
N GLU A 109 -0.03 1.27 5.95
CA GLU A 109 -0.65 1.72 4.68
C GLU A 109 -1.13 0.54 3.80
N TYR A 110 -0.68 -0.68 4.10
CA TYR A 110 -0.95 -1.88 3.32
C TYR A 110 -1.61 -2.97 4.17
N ALA A 111 -2.92 -2.86 4.36
CA ALA A 111 -3.75 -4.05 4.52
C ALA A 111 -3.79 -4.73 3.15
N PHE A 112 -2.85 -5.65 2.89
CA PHE A 112 -2.87 -6.50 1.70
C PHE A 112 -4.14 -7.34 1.74
N ASN A 113 -5.10 -7.02 0.86
CA ASN A 113 -6.27 -7.84 0.66
C ASN A 113 -6.01 -8.78 -0.53
N PRO A 114 -5.87 -10.10 -0.32
CA PRO A 114 -5.56 -11.05 -1.39
C PRO A 114 -6.61 -11.06 -2.50
N ILE A 115 -7.87 -10.79 -2.15
CA ILE A 115 -8.98 -10.75 -3.11
C ILE A 115 -8.88 -9.51 -4.00
N ASP A 116 -8.57 -8.34 -3.39
CA ASP A 116 -8.36 -7.11 -4.16
C ASP A 116 -7.10 -7.23 -5.04
N PHE A 117 -6.07 -7.93 -4.58
CA PHE A 117 -4.85 -8.19 -5.36
C PHE A 117 -5.14 -9.03 -6.61
N ILE A 118 -5.91 -10.12 -6.48
CA ILE A 118 -6.28 -10.97 -7.63
C ILE A 118 -7.09 -10.18 -8.67
N GLY A 119 -7.92 -9.23 -8.24
CA GLY A 119 -8.74 -8.39 -9.13
C GLY A 119 -7.99 -7.27 -9.85
N LYS A 120 -6.70 -7.05 -9.55
CA LYS A 120 -5.87 -6.00 -10.15
C LYS A 120 -5.24 -6.41 -11.47
N THR A 121 -4.87 -5.42 -12.28
CA THR A 121 -4.10 -5.66 -13.51
C THR A 121 -2.68 -6.15 -13.19
N ASP A 122 -2.05 -6.88 -14.11
CA ASP A 122 -0.67 -7.39 -13.95
C ASP A 122 0.31 -6.28 -13.54
N LYS A 123 0.15 -5.08 -14.11
CA LYS A 123 0.97 -3.90 -13.78
C LYS A 123 0.79 -3.47 -12.33
N GLU A 124 -0.46 -3.34 -11.87
CA GLU A 124 -0.74 -2.96 -10.48
C GLU A 124 -0.31 -4.04 -9.49
N GLN A 125 -0.47 -5.32 -9.85
CA GLN A 125 0.02 -6.44 -9.05
C GLN A 125 1.53 -6.38 -8.88
N ALA A 126 2.27 -6.17 -9.98
CA ALA A 126 3.72 -5.99 -9.94
C ALA A 126 4.12 -4.81 -9.05
N GLU A 127 3.43 -3.67 -9.14
CA GLU A 127 3.72 -2.51 -8.28
C GLU A 127 3.48 -2.79 -6.80
N ILE A 128 2.41 -3.51 -6.46
CA ILE A 128 2.15 -3.95 -5.08
C ILE A 128 3.27 -4.86 -4.61
N LEU A 129 3.67 -5.87 -5.39
CA LEU A 129 4.75 -6.78 -5.03
C LEU A 129 6.08 -6.05 -4.82
N LEU A 130 6.42 -5.13 -5.73
CA LEU A 130 7.63 -4.32 -5.61
C LEU A 130 7.59 -3.40 -4.37
N SER A 131 6.41 -2.89 -3.98
CA SER A 131 6.29 -2.09 -2.74
C SER A 131 6.52 -2.90 -1.46
N LEU A 132 6.32 -4.21 -1.50
CA LEU A 132 6.55 -5.10 -0.34
C LEU A 132 8.03 -5.40 -0.12
N ILE A 133 8.87 -5.21 -1.15
CA ILE A 133 10.30 -5.50 -1.10
C ILE A 133 11.06 -4.18 -1.32
N PRO A 134 11.37 -3.42 -0.27
CA PRO A 134 12.05 -2.13 -0.44
C PRO A 134 13.49 -2.34 -0.91
N MET A 135 13.75 -2.13 -2.19
CA MET A 135 15.08 -2.17 -2.79
C MET A 135 15.36 -0.91 -3.60
N ARG A 136 16.53 -0.31 -3.39
CA ARG A 136 17.00 0.88 -4.09
C ARG A 136 18.43 0.69 -4.58
N ILE A 137 18.80 1.43 -5.62
CA ILE A 137 20.15 1.49 -6.17
C ILE A 137 20.74 2.85 -5.83
N THR A 138 22.01 2.87 -5.45
CA THR A 138 22.77 4.11 -5.19
C THR A 138 23.63 4.49 -6.39
N GLU A 139 24.03 5.77 -6.46
CA GLU A 139 24.97 6.23 -7.48
C GLU A 139 26.32 5.51 -7.40
N ASP A 140 26.79 5.21 -6.19
CA ASP A 140 28.04 4.47 -5.98
C ASP A 140 27.98 3.07 -6.59
N GLN A 141 26.85 2.37 -6.43
CA GLN A 141 26.63 1.07 -7.06
C GLN A 141 26.64 1.17 -8.59
N LEU A 142 26.00 2.19 -9.16
CA LEU A 142 26.02 2.40 -10.62
C LEU A 142 27.44 2.67 -11.12
N ARG A 143 28.19 3.51 -10.41
CA ARG A 143 29.57 3.84 -10.74
C ARG A 143 30.48 2.60 -10.65
N GLU A 144 30.28 1.77 -9.64
CA GLU A 144 31.02 0.50 -9.47
C GLU A 144 30.69 -0.49 -10.59
N TRP A 145 29.42 -0.68 -10.92
CA TRP A 145 29.00 -1.69 -11.90
C TRP A 145 29.25 -1.29 -13.35
N THR A 146 29.09 0.00 -13.66
CA THR A 146 29.04 0.48 -15.04
C THR A 146 30.14 1.47 -15.39
N GLY A 147 30.85 2.00 -14.39
CA GLY A 147 31.83 3.07 -14.56
C GLY A 147 31.22 4.47 -14.77
N GLU A 148 29.89 4.56 -14.93
CA GLU A 148 29.18 5.82 -15.14
C GLU A 148 27.93 5.91 -14.27
N VAL A 149 27.35 7.12 -14.18
CA VAL A 149 26.09 7.35 -13.48
C VAL A 149 25.10 7.94 -14.48
N PRO A 150 24.31 7.10 -15.16
CA PRO A 150 23.30 7.55 -16.10
C PRO A 150 22.23 8.42 -15.42
N LEU A 151 21.61 9.33 -16.18
CA LEU A 151 20.51 10.15 -15.69
C LEU A 151 19.23 9.29 -15.55
N VAL A 152 19.09 8.63 -14.40
CA VAL A 152 17.95 7.76 -14.08
C VAL A 152 17.36 8.14 -12.72
N ASN A 153 16.05 7.99 -12.57
CA ASN A 153 15.38 8.27 -11.30
C ASN A 153 15.63 7.14 -10.28
N LEU A 154 16.55 7.38 -9.32
CA LEU A 154 16.88 6.46 -8.24
C LEU A 154 15.82 6.39 -7.12
N ASP A 155 14.81 7.27 -7.15
CA ASP A 155 13.65 7.16 -6.27
C ASP A 155 12.72 5.99 -6.66
N ASN A 156 12.92 5.41 -7.85
CA ASN A 156 12.22 4.19 -8.25
C ASN A 156 12.78 2.94 -7.56
N HIS A 157 11.98 1.87 -7.55
CA HIS A 157 12.42 0.55 -7.11
C HIS A 157 13.59 0.05 -7.97
N ALA A 158 14.58 -0.60 -7.35
CA ALA A 158 15.80 -1.09 -7.99
C ALA A 158 15.56 -1.82 -9.33
N ILE A 159 14.59 -2.74 -9.37
CA ILE A 159 14.24 -3.48 -10.60
C ILE A 159 13.83 -2.56 -11.75
N LYS A 160 13.01 -1.52 -11.51
CA LYS A 160 12.60 -0.57 -12.56
C LYS A 160 13.79 0.26 -13.06
N VAL A 161 14.73 0.58 -12.17
CA VAL A 161 15.99 1.25 -12.53
C VAL A 161 16.84 0.34 -13.42
N LEU A 162 17.02 -0.93 -13.05
CA LEU A 162 17.79 -1.89 -13.84
C LEU A 162 17.16 -2.18 -15.21
N GLU A 163 15.84 -2.33 -15.27
CA GLU A 163 15.09 -2.50 -16.51
C GLU A 163 15.35 -1.33 -17.47
N TYR A 164 15.22 -0.09 -16.99
CA TYR A 164 15.53 1.10 -17.79
C TYR A 164 16.98 1.13 -18.27
N LEU A 165 17.92 0.80 -17.39
CA LEU A 165 19.35 0.79 -17.73
C LEU A 165 19.66 -0.25 -18.80
N ALA A 166 19.15 -1.47 -18.64
CA ALA A 166 19.42 -2.59 -19.54
C ALA A 166 18.70 -2.44 -20.89
N GLU A 167 17.41 -2.15 -20.88
CA GLU A 167 16.56 -2.20 -22.07
C GLU A 167 16.58 -0.91 -22.88
N LYS A 168 16.96 0.21 -22.26
CA LYS A 168 16.99 1.51 -22.92
C LYS A 168 18.38 2.09 -22.96
N TYR A 169 18.94 2.47 -21.81
CA TYR A 169 20.17 3.27 -21.79
C TYR A 169 21.37 2.55 -22.44
N PHE A 170 21.74 1.37 -21.95
CA PHE A 170 22.87 0.61 -22.49
C PHE A 170 22.55 -0.02 -23.85
N TYR A 171 21.29 -0.37 -24.10
CA TYR A 171 20.85 -0.86 -25.39
C TYR A 171 21.04 0.19 -26.50
N ASP A 172 20.58 1.42 -26.28
CA ASP A 172 20.70 2.53 -27.23
C ASP A 172 22.17 2.88 -27.46
N LYS A 173 22.96 2.97 -26.37
CA LYS A 173 24.41 3.24 -26.44
C LYS A 173 25.16 2.21 -27.27
N ARG A 174 24.86 0.92 -27.07
CA ARG A 174 25.42 -0.17 -27.87
C ARG A 174 25.01 -0.07 -29.34
N THR A 175 23.75 0.27 -29.60
CA THR A 175 23.21 0.41 -30.96
C THR A 175 23.93 1.52 -31.73
N ILE A 176 24.14 2.67 -31.09
CA ILE A 176 24.90 3.80 -31.66
C ILE A 176 26.34 3.38 -31.95
N ALA A 177 27.05 2.83 -30.96
CA ALA A 177 28.44 2.42 -31.12
C ALA A 177 28.64 1.38 -32.24
N ASN A 178 27.73 0.41 -32.36
CA ASN A 178 27.78 -0.58 -33.45
C ASN A 178 27.52 0.04 -34.82
N THR A 179 26.66 1.06 -34.88
CA THR A 179 26.38 1.79 -36.12
C THR A 179 27.61 2.58 -36.55
N GLU A 180 28.24 3.32 -35.64
CA GLU A 180 29.48 4.07 -35.90
C GLU A 180 30.64 3.16 -36.32
N LEU A 181 30.78 2.01 -35.67
CA LEU A 181 31.79 1.01 -36.03
C LEU A 181 31.56 0.48 -37.46
N LYS A 182 30.31 0.19 -37.81
CA LYS A 182 29.94 -0.27 -39.15
C LYS A 182 30.25 0.79 -40.19
N ASP A 183 29.89 2.05 -39.95
CA ASP A 183 30.14 3.15 -40.88
C ASP A 183 31.63 3.41 -41.08
N THR A 184 32.41 3.39 -40.00
CA THR A 184 33.88 3.53 -40.06
C THR A 184 34.52 2.38 -40.83
N THR A 185 34.05 1.15 -40.60
CA THR A 185 34.54 -0.04 -41.33
C THR A 185 34.26 0.08 -42.83
N ASN A 186 33.04 0.50 -43.19
CA ASN A 186 32.68 0.73 -44.59
C ASN A 186 33.53 1.83 -45.24
N GLN A 187 33.86 2.90 -44.51
CA GLN A 187 34.76 3.95 -44.99
C GLN A 187 36.17 3.43 -45.23
N ILE A 188 36.71 2.63 -44.30
CA ILE A 188 38.04 2.00 -44.45
C ILE A 188 38.07 1.10 -45.69
N ASP A 189 37.05 0.26 -45.88
CA ASP A 189 36.98 -0.65 -47.01
C ASP A 189 36.84 0.10 -48.34
N SER A 190 36.06 1.19 -48.36
CA SER A 190 35.95 2.07 -49.52
C SER A 190 37.29 2.71 -49.87
N LEU A 191 38.03 3.24 -48.88
CA LEU A 191 39.35 3.84 -49.08
C LEU A 191 40.37 2.80 -49.57
N ARG A 192 40.34 1.58 -49.03
CA ARG A 192 41.22 0.47 -49.49
C ARG A 192 41.01 0.14 -50.96
N THR A 193 39.76 0.14 -51.41
CA THR A 193 39.42 -0.15 -52.82
C THR A 193 39.93 0.96 -53.77
N GLN A 194 40.17 2.17 -53.27
CA GLN A 194 40.65 3.31 -54.06
C GLN A 194 42.18 3.39 -54.13
N LEU A 195 42.91 2.58 -53.36
CA LEU A 195 44.37 2.56 -53.44
C LEU A 195 44.80 1.79 -54.70
N PRO A 196 45.73 2.34 -55.51
CA PRO A 196 46.32 1.61 -56.62
C PRO A 196 47.22 0.47 -56.11
N ASP A 197 47.39 -0.58 -56.94
CA ASP A 197 48.26 -1.74 -56.68
C ASP A 197 49.72 -1.35 -56.39
#